data_AF-A0A9X3L5Q0-F1
#
_entry.id   AF-A0A9X3L5Q0-F1
#
_cell.length_a   1.000
_cell.length_b   1.000
_cell.length_c   1.000
_cell.angle_alpha   90.00
_cell.angle_beta   90.00
_cell.angle_gamma   90.00
#
_symmetry.space_group_name_H-M   'P 1'
#
loop_
_entity.id
_entity.type
_entity.pdbx_description
1 polymer ?
#
loop_
_entity_poly.entity_id
_entity_poly.type
_entity_poly.pdbx_seq_one_letter_code
_entity_poly.pdbx_strand_id
1 'polypeptide(L)' 'MSTQFIGEGNIGSPPEYREFPNGNDDPRRLLRLNVYFDNPVPTKGGEFEDRGGFWAPVELWHHDADRWQQLYQKGMR' A
#
# COMPACT_ATOMS: atom_id res chain seq x y z
N MET A 1 10.93 18.34 -3.60
CA MET A 1 9.47 18.47 -3.37
C MET A 1 8.86 17.08 -3.48
N SER A 2 8.04 16.69 -2.51
CA SER A 2 7.23 15.46 -2.60
C SER A 2 5.81 15.83 -3.06
N THR A 3 5.21 14.99 -3.91
CA THR A 3 3.78 15.08 -4.22
C THR A 3 3.02 14.23 -3.22
N GLN A 4 2.05 14.83 -2.52
CA GLN A 4 1.17 14.09 -1.63
C GLN A 4 0.07 13.42 -2.45
N PHE A 5 -0.14 12.12 -2.21
CA PHE A 5 -1.25 11.35 -2.74
C PHE A 5 -1.94 10.62 -1.59
N ILE A 6 -3.27 10.59 -1.62
CA ILE A 6 -4.12 9.83 -0.68
C ILE A 6 -5.16 9.13 -1.54
N GLY A 7 -5.30 7.82 -1.35
CA GLY A 7 -6.26 7.00 -2.06
C GLY A 7 -6.59 5.75 -1.28
N GLU A 8 -7.75 5.17 -1.56
CA GLU A 8 -8.17 3.87 -1.05
C GLU A 8 -8.06 2.83 -2.15
N GLY A 9 -7.82 1.58 -1.76
CA GLY A 9 -7.58 0.52 -2.73
C GLY A 9 -7.42 -0.83 -2.09
N ASN A 10 -7.26 -1.86 -2.92
CA ASN A 10 -7.09 -3.24 -2.47
C ASN A 10 -5.68 -3.76 -2.74
N ILE A 11 -5.15 -4.53 -1.80
CA ILE A 11 -3.84 -5.20 -1.93
C ILE A 11 -3.93 -6.29 -3.01
N GLY A 12 -3.15 -6.19 -4.08
CA GLY A 12 -3.18 -7.12 -5.21
C GLY A 12 -2.35 -8.40 -5.04
N SER A 13 -1.36 -8.40 -4.16
CA SER A 13 -0.43 -9.51 -3.93
C SER A 13 -0.13 -9.68 -2.44
N PRO A 14 0.29 -10.88 -1.99
CA PRO A 14 0.81 -11.03 -0.63
C PRO A 14 1.92 -9.99 -0.33
N PRO A 15 2.01 -9.47 0.90
CA PRO A 15 3.05 -8.51 1.26
C PRO A 15 4.46 -9.07 1.08
N GLU A 16 5.40 -8.23 0.63
CA GLU A 16 6.82 -8.58 0.59
C GLU A 16 7.57 -7.88 1.73
N TYR A 17 8.04 -8.67 2.71
CA TYR A 17 8.90 -8.19 3.78
C TYR A 17 10.38 -8.34 3.42
N ARG A 18 11.18 -7.32 3.69
CA ARG A 18 12.64 -7.34 3.56
C ARG A 18 13.31 -6.70 4.76
N GLU A 19 14.41 -7.29 5.18
CA GLU A 19 15.25 -6.78 6.25
C GLU A 19 16.65 -6.48 5.72
N PHE A 20 17.19 -5.33 6.12
CA PHE A 20 18.49 -4.84 5.69
C PHE A 20 19.39 -4.61 6.91
N PRO A 21 20.62 -5.16 6.93
CA PRO A 21 21.58 -4.89 8.00
C PRO A 21 21.84 -3.39 8.16
N ASN A 22 21.98 -2.93 9.40
CA ASN A 22 22.18 -1.51 9.74
C ASN A 22 23.35 -1.31 10.73
N GLY A 23 24.49 -1.92 10.44
CA GLY A 23 25.66 -1.86 11.31
C GLY A 23 25.39 -2.49 12.68
N ASN A 24 25.62 -1.72 13.75
CA ASN A 24 25.36 -2.13 15.14
C ASN A 24 23.95 -1.74 15.62
N ASP A 25 23.16 -1.04 14.79
CA ASP A 25 21.81 -0.61 15.13
C ASP A 25 20.77 -1.64 14.66
N ASP A 26 19.52 -1.43 15.08
CA ASP A 26 18.39 -2.25 14.63
C ASP A 26 18.30 -2.27 13.10
N PRO A 27 18.00 -3.45 12.50
CA PRO A 27 17.94 -3.59 11.06
C PRO A 27 16.81 -2.73 10.49
N ARG A 28 17.04 -2.21 9.28
CA ARG A 28 16.00 -1.49 8.56
C ARG A 28 15.04 -2.48 7.94
N ARG A 29 13.76 -2.26 8.15
CA ARG A 29 12.70 -3.13 7.67
C ARG A 29 11.84 -2.41 6.65
N LEU A 30 11.52 -3.11 5.57
CA LEU A 30 10.68 -2.65 4.48
C LEU A 30 9.54 -3.64 4.29
N LEU A 31 8.31 -3.14 4.26
CA LEU A 31 7.17 -3.86 3.75
C LEU A 31 6.74 -3.25 2.41
N ARG A 32 6.68 -4.06 1.35
CA ARG A 32 6.12 -3.65 0.06
C ARG A 32 4.75 -4.26 -0.12
N LEU A 33 3.80 -3.40 -0.50
CA LEU A 33 2.47 -3.79 -0.94
C LEU A 33 2.30 -3.36 -2.40
N ASN A 34 1.54 -4.11 -3.17
CA ASN A 34 1.04 -3.66 -4.46
C ASN A 34 -0.44 -3.37 -4.30
N VAL A 35 -0.86 -2.12 -4.48
CA VAL A 35 -2.23 -1.68 -4.22
C VAL A 35 -2.88 -1.21 -5.51
N TYR A 36 -4.09 -1.68 -5.78
CA TYR A 36 -4.95 -1.08 -6.79
C TYR A 36 -5.78 0.02 -6.14
N PHE A 37 -5.47 1.27 -6.46
CA PHE A 37 -6.21 2.43 -5.95
C PHE A 37 -7.43 2.69 -6.81
N ASP A 38 -8.61 2.77 -6.19
CA ASP A 38 -9.87 3.02 -6.88
C ASP A 38 -9.99 4.46 -7.35
N ASN A 39 -10.82 4.69 -8.37
CA ASN A 39 -11.12 6.02 -8.88
C ASN A 39 -12.65 6.20 -9.08
N PRO A 40 -13.43 6.21 -7.98
CA PRO A 40 -14.87 6.45 -8.06
C PRO A 40 -15.12 7.91 -8.40
N VAL A 41 -15.85 8.16 -9.49
CA VAL A 41 -16.22 9.52 -9.92
C VAL A 41 -17.72 9.71 -9.77
N PRO A 42 -18.18 10.76 -9.08
CA PRO A 42 -19.60 11.01 -8.90
C PRO A 42 -20.26 11.37 -10.24
N THR A 43 -21.37 10.70 -10.53
CA THR A 43 -22.24 10.99 -11.67
C THR A 43 -23.23 12.11 -11.31
N LYS A 44 -23.87 12.70 -12.33
CA LYS A 44 -24.88 13.77 -12.12
C LYS A 44 -26.10 13.31 -11.30
N GLY A 45 -26.32 12.00 -11.16
CA GLY A 45 -27.41 11.41 -10.38
C GLY A 45 -27.06 11.08 -8.92
N GLY A 46 -25.82 11.33 -8.49
CA GLY A 46 -25.35 11.01 -7.13
C GLY A 46 -24.82 9.58 -6.95
N GLU A 47 -24.87 8.75 -7.99
CA GLU A 47 -24.20 7.45 -8.04
C GLU A 47 -22.70 7.63 -8.35
N PHE A 48 -21.86 6.68 -7.96
CA PHE A 48 -20.44 6.68 -8.30
C PHE A 48 -20.17 5.70 -9.43
N GLU A 49 -19.48 6.17 -10.46
CA GLU A 49 -18.98 5.36 -11.57
C GLU A 49 -17.49 5.06 -11.32
N ASP A 50 -17.09 3.79 -11.39
CA ASP A 50 -15.67 3.44 -11.40
C ASP A 50 -15.08 3.79 -12.77
N ARG A 51 -14.19 4.78 -12.80
CA ARG A 51 -13.52 5.23 -14.02
C ARG A 51 -12.18 4.58 -14.26
N GLY A 52 -11.93 3.46 -13.59
CA GLY A 52 -10.67 2.77 -13.62
C GLY A 52 -9.71 3.40 -12.62
N GLY A 53 -9.27 2.56 -11.70
CA GLY A 53 -8.17 2.81 -10.79
C GLY A 53 -6.79 2.56 -11.42
N PHE A 54 -5.76 2.60 -10.59
CA PHE A 54 -4.39 2.31 -11.01
C PHE A 54 -3.66 1.43 -10.00
N TRP A 55 -2.76 0.61 -10.51
CA TRP A 55 -1.82 -0.15 -9.69
C TRP A 55 -0.64 0.72 -9.28
N ALA A 56 -0.29 0.70 -8.00
CA ALA A 56 0.95 1.31 -7.54
C ALA A 56 1.60 0.52 -6.39
N PRO A 57 2.95 0.47 -6.36
CA PRO A 57 3.68 -0.04 -5.22
C PRO A 57 3.59 0.95 -4.05
N VAL A 58 3.38 0.42 -2.84
CA VAL A 58 3.43 1.15 -1.58
C VAL A 58 4.58 0.57 -0.76
N GLU A 59 5.52 1.43 -0.37
CA GLU A 59 6.66 1.06 0.46
C GLU A 59 6.50 1.63 1.87
N LEU A 60 6.49 0.75 2.87
CA LEU A 60 6.44 1.11 4.28
C LEU A 60 7.78 0.77 4.93
N TRP A 61 8.58 1.80 5.18
CA TRP A 61 9.82 1.68 5.95
C TRP A 61 9.53 1.92 7.42
N HIS A 62 9.45 0.86 8.22
CA HIS A 62 9.06 0.97 9.63
C HIS A 62 9.55 -0.23 10.46
N HIS A 63 9.83 -0.01 11.74
CA HIS A 63 10.31 -1.05 12.64
C HIS A 63 9.29 -2.18 12.85
N ASP A 64 7.99 -1.88 12.84
CA ASP A 64 6.90 -2.86 12.97
C ASP A 64 6.49 -3.55 11.65
N ALA A 65 7.26 -3.36 10.56
CA ALA A 65 6.96 -4.00 9.27
C ALA A 65 6.88 -5.55 9.38
N ASP A 66 7.59 -6.15 10.34
CA ASP A 66 7.57 -7.57 10.66
C ASP A 66 6.21 -8.04 11.21
N ARG A 67 5.51 -7.18 11.96
CA ARG A 67 4.15 -7.44 12.45
C ARG A 67 3.14 -7.23 11.35
N TRP A 68 3.28 -6.14 10.59
CA TRP A 68 2.30 -5.79 9.55
C TRP A 68 2.25 -6.78 8.39
N GLN A 69 3.36 -7.45 8.05
CA GLN A 69 3.31 -8.53 7.04
C GLN A 69 2.39 -9.69 7.44
N GLN A 70 2.19 -9.93 8.74
CA GLN A 70 1.31 -10.99 9.23
C GLN A 70 -0.16 -10.55 9.23
N LEU A 71 -0.40 -9.24 9.24
CA LEU A 71 -1.74 -8.66 9.24
C LEU A 71 -2.27 -8.47 7.81
N TYR A 72 -1.45 -7.90 6.93
CA TYR A 72 -1.88 -7.59 5.57
C TYR A 72 -1.92 -8.83 4.68
N GLN A 73 -2.96 -8.91 3.87
CA GLN A 73 -3.20 -10.03 2.96
C GLN A 73 -3.73 -9.51 1.63
N LYS A 74 -3.50 -10.30 0.58
CA LYS A 74 -4.10 -10.03 -0.74
C LYS A 74 -5.62 -9.90 -0.60
N GLY A 75 -6.17 -8.85 -1.21
CA GLY A 75 -7.59 -8.52 -1.24
C GLY A 75 -8.04 -7.57 -0.13
N MET A 76 -7.25 -7.38 0.93
CA MET A 76 -7.59 -6.42 1.99
C MET A 76 -7.63 -4.98 1.46
N ARG A 77 -8.56 -4.18 1.99
CA ARG A 77 -8.72 -2.75 1.74
C ARG A 77 -8.19 -1.97 2.93
#